data_AF-A0A944J322-F1
#
_entry.id   AF-A0A944J322-F1
#
_cell.length_a   1.000
_cell.length_b   1.000
_cell.length_c   1.000
_cell.angle_alpha   90.00
_cell.angle_beta   90.00
_cell.angle_gamma   90.00
#
_symmetry.space_group_name_H-M   'P 1'
#
loop_
_entity.id
_entity.type
_entity.pdbx_description
1 polymer ?
#
loop_
_entity_poly.entity_id
_entity_poly.type
_entity_poly.pdbx_seq_one_letter_code
_entity_poly.pdbx_strand_id
1 'polypeptide(L)'
;MCWSATADLTAGTVITAVGVVCVLRVRRARDLPVAALPLLLGAHQLVEAAVWRSGGGCGPATTAWAVIALPVLPVWVPLGVLLAAAPDARRRLWGPVAVGLAAAAVLAYCLAIRPATAELRGRTIGYVVDVPYVPLVLAGYLFATLGALLLAGGRRLRLLGAVLAAGALLCAALWRLEFASTWCAFAAVASVLVLGWVRRGTDPAAAAAVTGSWRPARRAGRRRTRRGGRRTGRRSAG
;
A
#
# COMPACT_ATOMS: atom_id res chain seq x y z
N MET A 1 11.29 15.97 5.20
CA MET A 1 11.90 17.31 5.20
C MET A 1 11.06 18.24 4.37
N CYS A 2 9.97 18.81 4.90
CA CYS A 2 9.34 19.95 4.23
C CYS A 2 9.87 21.28 4.83
N TRP A 3 9.74 22.35 4.05
CA TRP A 3 10.50 23.60 4.21
C TRP A 3 10.04 24.48 5.38
N SER A 4 8.89 24.14 5.99
CA SER A 4 8.33 24.84 7.14
C SER A 4 7.31 23.95 7.87
N ALA A 5 7.17 24.19 9.17
CA ALA A 5 6.14 23.56 10.00
C ALA A 5 4.73 23.69 9.39
N THR A 6 4.42 24.82 8.75
CA THR A 6 3.12 25.07 8.13
C THR A 6 2.88 24.22 6.89
N ALA A 7 3.93 24.01 6.07
CA ALA A 7 3.85 23.13 4.90
C ALA A 7 3.64 21.67 5.31
N ASP A 8 4.41 21.20 6.31
CA ASP A 8 4.26 19.86 6.90
C ASP A 8 2.87 19.65 7.49
N LEU A 9 2.37 20.64 8.25
CA LEU A 9 1.03 20.59 8.84
C LEU A 9 -0.05 20.53 7.76
N THR A 10 0.01 21.40 6.76
CA THR A 10 -1.01 21.50 5.70
C THR A 10 -1.03 20.24 4.84
N ALA A 11 0.13 19.79 4.37
CA ALA A 11 0.26 18.56 3.60
C ALA A 11 -0.19 17.35 4.43
N GLY A 12 0.28 17.27 5.68
CA GLY A 12 -0.09 16.21 6.63
C GLY A 12 -1.60 16.12 6.86
N THR A 13 -2.28 17.25 7.08
CA THR A 13 -3.75 17.28 7.26
C THR A 13 -4.47 16.80 5.99
N VAL A 14 -4.10 17.31 4.81
CA VAL A 14 -4.73 16.93 3.54
C VAL A 14 -4.54 15.44 3.25
N ILE A 15 -3.30 14.96 3.37
CA ILE A 15 -2.94 13.55 3.13
C ILE A 15 -3.66 12.64 4.13
N THR A 16 -3.73 13.03 5.41
CA THR A 16 -4.48 12.29 6.44
C THR A 16 -5.96 12.21 6.10
N ALA A 17 -6.58 13.32 5.70
CA ALA A 17 -7.98 13.34 5.29
C ALA A 17 -8.25 12.40 4.10
N VAL A 18 -7.37 12.41 3.09
CA VAL A 18 -7.44 11.45 1.98
C VAL A 18 -7.31 10.01 2.48
N GLY A 19 -6.39 9.74 3.41
CA GLY A 19 -6.23 8.43 4.04
C GLY A 19 -7.46 7.95 4.80
N VAL A 20 -8.12 8.83 5.55
CA VAL A 20 -9.39 8.51 6.23
C VAL A 20 -10.43 8.08 5.19
N VAL A 21 -10.56 8.83 4.09
CA VAL A 21 -11.48 8.47 2.99
C VAL A 21 -11.11 7.12 2.37
N CYS A 22 -9.83 6.85 2.12
CA CYS A 22 -9.37 5.56 1.58
C CYS A 22 -9.74 4.39 2.50
N VAL A 23 -9.51 4.52 3.81
CA VAL A 23 -9.85 3.51 4.81
C VAL A 23 -11.36 3.30 4.91
N LEU A 24 -12.15 4.37 4.95
CA LEU A 24 -13.61 4.27 5.03
C LEU A 24 -14.25 3.66 3.77
N ARG A 25 -13.58 3.75 2.62
CA ARG A 25 -14.09 3.30 1.32
C ARG A 25 -13.54 1.94 0.89
N VAL A 26 -12.51 1.41 1.55
CA VAL A 26 -11.95 0.09 1.21
C VAL A 26 -12.93 -1.02 1.58
N ARG A 27 -13.21 -1.92 0.64
CA ARG A 27 -14.24 -2.96 0.82
C ARG A 27 -13.71 -4.29 1.34
N ARG A 28 -12.42 -4.55 1.17
CA ARG A 28 -11.78 -5.81 1.54
C ARG A 28 -10.81 -5.57 2.67
N ALA A 29 -10.92 -6.33 3.76
CA ALA A 29 -10.02 -6.20 4.90
C ALA A 29 -8.54 -6.39 4.53
N ARG A 30 -8.25 -7.29 3.57
CA ARG A 30 -6.88 -7.53 3.07
C ARG A 30 -6.24 -6.33 2.33
N ASP A 31 -7.07 -5.40 1.87
CA ASP A 31 -6.65 -4.20 1.13
C ASP A 31 -6.43 -3.01 2.08
N LEU A 32 -6.84 -3.15 3.35
CA LEU A 32 -6.80 -2.10 4.37
C LEU A 32 -5.40 -1.53 4.62
N PRO A 33 -4.32 -2.33 4.75
CA PRO A 33 -3.00 -1.77 5.03
C PRO A 33 -2.49 -0.87 3.89
N VAL A 34 -2.80 -1.21 2.63
CA VAL A 34 -2.48 -0.39 1.46
C VAL A 34 -3.34 0.88 1.45
N ALA A 35 -4.63 0.76 1.75
CA ALA A 35 -5.55 1.89 1.85
C ALA A 35 -5.18 2.86 3.00
N ALA A 36 -4.53 2.36 4.05
CA ALA A 36 -4.05 3.14 5.20
C ALA A 36 -2.66 3.77 4.99
N LEU A 37 -1.95 3.48 3.88
CA LEU A 37 -0.67 4.13 3.59
C LEU A 37 -0.73 5.67 3.61
N PRO A 38 -1.76 6.34 3.05
CA PRO A 38 -1.87 7.78 3.16
C PRO A 38 -2.05 8.26 4.61
N LEU A 39 -2.72 7.50 5.48
CA LEU A 39 -2.79 7.86 6.91
C LEU A 39 -1.42 7.84 7.55
N LEU A 40 -0.63 6.79 7.27
CA LEU A 40 0.73 6.67 7.79
C LEU A 40 1.63 7.83 7.31
N LEU A 41 1.56 8.16 6.02
CA LEU A 41 2.32 9.26 5.44
C LEU A 41 1.86 10.62 6.00
N GLY A 42 0.55 10.83 6.15
CA GLY A 42 0.00 12.06 6.71
C GLY A 42 0.40 12.25 8.17
N ALA A 43 0.30 11.20 8.99
CA ALA A 43 0.77 11.21 10.36
C ALA A 43 2.27 11.51 10.45
N HIS A 44 3.08 10.96 9.55
CA HIS A 44 4.51 11.25 9.49
C HIS A 44 4.81 12.74 9.29
N GLN A 45 4.06 13.42 8.40
CA GLN A 45 4.21 14.87 8.17
C GLN A 45 3.73 15.70 9.37
N LEU A 46 2.64 15.29 10.02
CA LEU A 46 2.18 15.96 11.24
C LEU A 46 3.21 15.84 12.38
N VAL A 47 3.89 14.70 12.48
CA VAL A 47 5.00 14.50 13.42
C VAL A 47 6.20 15.36 13.03
N GLU A 48 6.55 15.49 11.75
CA GLU A 48 7.62 16.41 11.30
C GLU A 48 7.31 17.87 11.67
N ALA A 49 6.06 18.31 11.53
CA ALA A 49 5.62 19.63 12.01
C ALA A 49 5.80 19.80 13.54
N ALA A 50 5.63 18.72 14.32
CA ALA A 50 5.89 18.73 15.76
C ALA A 50 7.39 18.80 16.08
N VAL A 51 8.26 18.16 15.28
CA VAL A 51 9.73 18.27 15.41
C VAL A 51 10.19 19.72 15.15
N TRP A 52 9.61 20.39 14.15
CA TRP A 52 9.85 21.82 13.94
C TRP A 52 9.48 22.64 15.16
N ARG A 53 8.30 22.39 15.75
CA ARG A 53 7.82 23.12 16.93
C ARG A 53 8.69 22.87 18.17
N SER A 54 9.29 21.69 18.31
CA SER A 54 10.18 21.38 19.43
C SER A 54 11.59 21.95 19.26
N GLY A 55 11.92 22.56 18.12
CA GLY A 55 13.27 23.03 17.82
C GLY A 55 14.26 21.89 17.55
N GLY A 56 13.77 20.72 17.13
CA GLY A 56 14.60 19.55 16.86
C GLY A 56 15.02 18.78 18.12
N GLY A 57 16.23 18.22 18.11
CA GLY A 57 16.79 17.42 19.19
C GLY A 57 16.35 15.94 19.18
N CYS A 58 16.55 15.26 20.30
CA CYS A 58 16.27 13.82 20.49
C CYS A 58 14.93 13.54 21.21
N GLY A 59 13.97 14.47 21.11
CA GLY A 59 12.69 14.38 21.82
C GLY A 59 11.70 13.37 21.24
N PRO A 60 10.53 13.20 21.88
CA PRO A 60 9.51 12.23 21.47
C PRO A 60 9.03 12.38 20.03
N ALA A 61 8.94 13.61 19.51
CA ALA A 61 8.56 13.88 18.12
C ALA A 61 9.62 13.34 17.14
N THR A 62 10.91 13.52 17.43
CA THR A 62 12.02 12.99 16.62
C THR A 62 12.01 11.47 16.63
N THR A 63 11.80 10.86 17.80
CA THR A 63 11.69 9.40 17.92
C THR A 63 10.50 8.86 17.14
N ALA A 64 9.32 9.47 17.27
CA ALA A 64 8.13 9.07 16.52
C ALA A 64 8.36 9.21 15.00
N TRP A 65 9.00 10.29 14.56
CA TRP A 65 9.37 10.49 13.16
C TRP A 65 10.27 9.34 12.68
N ALA A 66 11.34 9.05 13.43
CA ALA A 66 12.32 8.03 13.06
C ALA A 66 11.70 6.63 13.04
N VAL A 67 10.84 6.29 14.01
CA VAL A 67 10.14 5.01 14.06
C VAL A 67 9.21 4.83 12.85
N ILE A 68 8.46 5.86 12.47
CA ILE A 68 7.57 5.78 11.31
C ILE A 68 8.38 5.62 10.01
N ALA A 69 9.44 6.41 9.82
CA ALA A 69 10.24 6.39 8.60
C ALA A 69 11.09 5.12 8.43
N LEU A 70 11.69 4.65 9.53
CA LEU A 70 12.74 3.64 9.48
C LEU A 70 12.19 2.23 9.65
N PRO A 71 11.78 1.74 10.83
CA PRO A 71 11.31 0.36 10.97
C PRO A 71 9.88 0.12 10.48
N VAL A 72 8.96 1.10 10.57
CA VAL A 72 7.54 0.85 10.25
C VAL A 72 7.31 0.65 8.75
N LEU A 73 7.82 1.55 7.91
CA LEU A 73 7.64 1.47 6.45
C LEU A 73 8.09 0.15 5.79
N PRO A 74 9.30 -0.40 6.05
CA PRO A 74 9.78 -1.63 5.42
C PRO A 74 9.05 -2.87 5.93
N VAL A 75 8.21 -2.77 6.97
CA VAL A 75 7.27 -3.83 7.37
C VAL A 75 5.91 -3.59 6.73
N TRP A 76 5.38 -2.37 6.88
CA TRP A 76 4.02 -2.01 6.48
C TRP A 76 3.77 -2.20 4.99
N VAL A 77 4.71 -1.72 4.16
CA VAL A 77 4.56 -1.76 2.69
C VAL A 77 4.55 -3.20 2.17
N PRO A 78 5.58 -4.04 2.38
CA PRO A 78 5.58 -5.39 1.83
C PRO A 78 4.47 -6.29 2.42
N LEU A 79 4.13 -6.15 3.71
CA LEU A 79 3.02 -6.90 4.28
C LEU A 79 1.67 -6.45 3.70
N GLY A 80 1.44 -5.15 3.57
CA GLY A 80 0.22 -4.64 2.95
C GLY A 80 0.05 -5.12 1.52
N VAL A 81 1.16 -5.14 0.76
CA VAL A 81 1.20 -5.67 -0.60
C VAL A 81 0.93 -7.18 -0.63
N LEU A 82 1.55 -7.97 0.26
CA LEU A 82 1.31 -9.40 0.38
C LEU A 82 -0.17 -9.72 0.66
N LEU A 83 -0.79 -8.96 1.56
CA LEU A 83 -2.20 -9.14 1.94
C LEU A 83 -3.15 -8.80 0.77
N ALA A 84 -2.89 -7.68 0.08
CA ALA A 84 -3.68 -7.23 -1.06
C ALA A 84 -3.47 -8.08 -2.33
N ALA A 85 -2.33 -8.77 -2.45
CA ALA A 85 -1.96 -9.54 -3.62
C ALA A 85 -2.84 -10.78 -3.84
N ALA A 86 -3.02 -11.11 -5.13
CA ALA A 86 -3.66 -12.34 -5.57
C ALA A 86 -2.83 -13.58 -5.18
N PRO A 87 -3.45 -14.77 -4.98
CA PRO A 87 -2.77 -15.95 -4.44
C PRO A 87 -1.51 -16.38 -5.20
N ASP A 88 -1.53 -16.24 -6.52
CA ASP A 88 -0.44 -16.58 -7.45
C ASP A 88 0.81 -15.69 -7.26
N ALA A 89 0.61 -14.42 -6.87
CA ALA A 89 1.70 -13.47 -6.66
C ALA A 89 2.33 -13.57 -5.25
N ARG A 90 1.62 -14.13 -4.26
CA ARG A 90 2.06 -14.16 -2.85
C ARG A 90 3.40 -14.86 -2.63
N ARG A 91 3.69 -15.93 -3.37
CA ARG A 91 4.95 -16.67 -3.23
C ARG A 91 6.17 -15.78 -3.46
N ARG A 92 6.09 -14.81 -4.38
CA ARG A 92 7.18 -13.89 -4.73
C ARG A 92 7.37 -12.78 -3.70
N LEU A 93 6.37 -12.54 -2.86
CA LEU A 93 6.34 -11.42 -1.91
C LEU A 93 6.92 -11.78 -0.53
N TRP A 94 7.06 -13.08 -0.22
CA TRP A 94 7.71 -13.53 1.01
C TRP A 94 9.17 -13.09 1.12
N GLY A 95 9.90 -13.01 0.00
CA GLY A 95 11.28 -12.48 -0.02
C GLY A 95 11.35 -11.02 0.46
N PRO A 96 10.65 -10.08 -0.20
CA PRO A 96 10.55 -8.69 0.27
C PRO A 96 10.06 -8.54 1.70
N VAL A 97 9.08 -9.36 2.14
CA VAL A 97 8.58 -9.34 3.52
C VAL A 97 9.68 -9.75 4.51
N ALA A 98 10.39 -10.85 4.25
CA ALA A 98 11.45 -11.32 5.13
C ALA A 98 12.60 -10.30 5.24
N VAL A 99 13.03 -9.74 4.11
CA VAL A 99 14.06 -8.68 4.09
C VAL A 99 13.57 -7.42 4.80
N GLY A 100 12.31 -7.05 4.62
CA GLY A 100 11.69 -5.91 5.29
C GLY A 100 11.66 -6.05 6.81
N LEU A 101 11.28 -7.24 7.31
CA LEU A 101 11.31 -7.56 8.73
C LEU A 101 12.75 -7.52 9.29
N ALA A 102 13.72 -8.07 8.56
CA ALA A 102 15.13 -8.03 8.98
C ALA A 102 15.66 -6.59 9.04
N ALA A 103 15.42 -5.79 8.00
CA ALA A 103 15.80 -4.38 7.97
C ALA A 103 15.12 -3.60 9.11
N ALA A 104 13.83 -3.83 9.35
CA ALA A 104 13.10 -3.19 10.43
C ALA A 104 13.64 -3.58 11.81
N ALA A 105 14.00 -4.85 12.02
CA ALA A 105 14.60 -5.30 13.28
C ALA A 105 15.94 -4.60 13.54
N VAL A 106 16.79 -4.50 12.53
CA VAL A 106 18.07 -3.76 12.63
C VAL A 106 17.83 -2.28 12.94
N LEU A 107 16.92 -1.63 12.21
CA LEU A 107 16.60 -0.21 12.40
C LEU A 107 15.96 0.07 13.76
N ALA A 108 15.02 -0.78 14.20
CA ALA A 108 14.39 -0.68 15.51
C ALA A 108 15.40 -0.89 16.65
N TYR A 109 16.29 -1.87 16.50
CA TYR A 109 17.38 -2.09 17.45
C TYR A 109 18.29 -0.87 17.54
N CYS A 110 18.72 -0.32 16.39
CA CYS A 110 19.56 0.89 16.35
C CYS A 110 18.89 2.07 17.06
N LEU A 111 17.59 2.31 16.82
CA LEU A 111 16.83 3.38 17.48
C LEU A 111 16.65 3.14 18.99
N ALA A 112 16.60 1.89 19.44
CA ALA A 112 16.48 1.56 20.86
C ALA A 112 17.78 1.80 21.64
N ILE A 113 18.94 1.56 21.02
CA ILE A 113 20.25 1.74 21.66
C ILE A 113 20.84 3.13 21.44
N ARG A 114 20.46 3.83 20.36
CA ARG A 114 20.97 5.14 19.99
C ARG A 114 19.80 6.03 19.54
N PRO A 115 19.46 7.08 20.30
CA PRO A 115 18.34 7.94 19.94
C PRO A 115 18.61 8.68 18.63
N ALA A 116 17.57 8.81 17.81
CA ALA A 116 17.62 9.66 16.64
C ALA A 116 17.72 11.13 17.06
N THR A 117 18.51 11.92 16.33
CA THR A 117 18.66 13.36 16.57
C THR A 117 18.18 14.15 15.35
N ALA A 118 17.33 15.14 15.58
CA ALA A 118 16.90 16.10 14.57
C ALA A 118 17.71 17.39 14.70
N GLU A 119 18.31 17.82 13.60
CA GLU A 119 19.11 19.05 13.50
C GLU A 119 18.42 20.04 12.56
N LEU A 120 18.10 21.24 13.04
CA LEU A 120 17.59 22.30 12.17
C LEU A 120 18.75 22.90 11.38
N ARG A 121 18.73 22.73 10.07
CA ARG A 121 19.72 23.23 9.11
C ARG A 121 19.04 24.27 8.22
N GLY A 122 18.96 25.51 8.72
CA GLY A 122 18.27 26.62 8.05
C GLY A 122 16.77 26.36 7.90
N ARG A 123 16.32 26.09 6.65
CA ARG A 123 14.92 25.79 6.31
C ARG A 123 14.63 24.29 6.16
N THR A 124 15.51 23.43 6.67
CA THR A 124 15.36 21.96 6.63
C THR A 124 15.66 21.34 7.97
N ILE A 125 15.10 20.15 8.24
CA ILE A 125 15.47 19.32 9.39
C ILE A 125 16.30 18.15 8.90
N GLY A 126 17.57 18.07 9.27
CA GLY A 126 18.38 16.88 9.11
C GLY A 126 18.07 15.85 10.20
N TYR A 127 18.00 14.56 9.85
CA TYR A 127 17.88 13.49 10.83
C TYR A 127 19.14 12.65 10.83
N VAL A 128 19.74 12.51 12.00
CA VAL A 128 20.93 11.69 12.23
C VAL A 128 20.49 10.43 12.98
N VAL A 129 20.72 9.29 12.33
CA VAL A 129 20.51 7.97 12.92
C VAL A 129 21.74 7.13 12.63
N ASP A 130 22.31 6.59 13.70
CA ASP A 130 23.51 5.77 13.59
C ASP A 130 23.08 4.32 13.27
N VAL A 131 23.32 3.93 12.01
CA VAL A 131 22.96 2.63 11.47
C VAL A 131 24.23 1.96 10.91
N PRO A 132 24.59 0.75 11.36
CA PRO A 132 25.73 0.03 10.81
C PRO A 132 25.42 -0.45 9.39
N TYR A 133 26.45 -0.55 8.55
CA TYR A 133 26.33 -1.08 7.18
C TYR A 133 25.22 -0.40 6.35
N VAL A 134 25.15 0.94 6.40
CA VAL A 134 24.11 1.76 5.74
C VAL A 134 23.77 1.31 4.31
N PRO A 135 24.74 1.03 3.41
CA PRO A 135 24.40 0.60 2.04
C PRO A 135 23.60 -0.69 1.99
N LEU A 136 23.92 -1.67 2.85
CA LEU A 136 23.23 -2.96 2.91
C LEU A 136 21.83 -2.81 3.49
N VAL A 137 21.69 -2.07 4.59
CA VAL A 137 20.39 -1.82 5.22
C VAL A 137 19.48 -1.04 4.27
N LEU A 138 20.01 -0.03 3.58
CA LEU A 138 19.29 0.74 2.57
C LEU A 138 18.87 -0.13 1.38
N ALA A 139 19.77 -0.98 0.86
CA ALA A 139 19.44 -1.91 -0.21
C ALA A 139 18.32 -2.87 0.19
N GLY A 140 18.39 -3.42 1.41
CA GLY A 140 17.33 -4.26 1.98
C GLY A 140 16.00 -3.52 2.13
N TYR A 141 16.03 -2.29 2.63
CA TYR A 141 14.85 -1.42 2.76
C TYR A 141 14.19 -1.15 1.39
N LEU A 142 14.98 -0.76 0.39
CA LEU A 142 14.49 -0.47 -0.95
C LEU A 142 13.96 -1.74 -1.64
N PHE A 143 14.65 -2.87 -1.47
CA PHE A 143 14.16 -4.15 -1.98
C PHE A 143 12.83 -4.55 -1.33
N ALA A 144 12.71 -4.40 0.00
CA ALA A 144 11.48 -4.72 0.72
C ALA A 144 10.31 -3.85 0.26
N THR A 145 10.51 -2.55 0.16
CA THR A 145 9.45 -1.59 -0.19
C THR A 145 9.13 -1.60 -1.69
N LEU A 146 10.12 -1.30 -2.54
CA LEU A 146 9.94 -1.20 -3.99
C LEU A 146 9.78 -2.58 -4.64
N GLY A 147 10.58 -3.56 -4.22
CA GLY A 147 10.51 -4.92 -4.75
C GLY A 147 9.16 -5.56 -4.50
N ALA A 148 8.55 -5.39 -3.31
CA ALA A 148 7.20 -5.88 -3.05
C ALA A 148 6.17 -5.30 -4.05
N LEU A 149 6.20 -3.99 -4.27
CA LEU A 149 5.24 -3.32 -5.15
C LEU A 149 5.42 -3.73 -6.62
N LEU A 150 6.66 -3.92 -7.08
CA LEU A 150 6.97 -4.37 -8.44
C LEU A 150 6.59 -5.85 -8.67
N LEU A 151 6.73 -6.70 -7.65
CA LEU A 151 6.45 -8.14 -7.72
C LEU A 151 4.97 -8.50 -7.55
N ALA A 152 4.12 -7.55 -7.10
CA ALA A 152 2.72 -7.79 -6.77
C ALA A 152 1.79 -8.21 -7.94
N GLY A 153 2.30 -8.28 -9.18
CA GLY A 153 1.59 -8.78 -10.37
C GLY A 153 0.51 -7.85 -10.94
N GLY A 154 -0.30 -7.21 -10.09
CA GLY A 154 -1.39 -6.32 -10.50
C GLY A 154 -0.89 -5.01 -11.12
N ARG A 155 -1.39 -4.64 -12.31
CA ARG A 155 -1.00 -3.40 -13.04
C ARG A 155 -1.16 -2.13 -12.19
N ARG A 156 -2.12 -2.11 -11.27
CA ARG A 156 -2.40 -0.97 -10.38
C ARG A 156 -1.42 -0.88 -9.20
N LEU A 157 -1.09 -2.00 -8.56
CA LEU A 157 -0.09 -2.04 -7.48
C LEU A 157 1.31 -1.80 -8.03
N ARG A 158 1.58 -2.28 -9.25
CA ARG A 158 2.80 -1.95 -9.99
C ARG A 158 2.88 -0.47 -10.39
N LEU A 159 1.77 0.18 -10.74
CA LEU A 159 1.75 1.63 -11.00
C LEU A 159 2.06 2.41 -9.72
N LEU A 160 1.43 2.04 -8.59
CA LEU A 160 1.75 2.60 -7.29
C LEU A 160 3.24 2.37 -6.97
N GLY A 161 3.75 1.16 -7.18
CA GLY A 161 5.15 0.80 -7.07
C GLY A 161 6.10 1.60 -7.94
N ALA A 162 5.75 1.79 -9.21
CA ALA A 162 6.55 2.54 -10.17
C ALA A 162 6.57 4.03 -9.83
N VAL A 163 5.45 4.60 -9.39
CA VAL A 163 5.39 5.98 -8.92
C VAL A 163 6.19 6.13 -7.62
N LEU A 164 6.06 5.16 -6.70
CA LEU A 164 6.80 5.17 -5.44
C LEU A 164 8.32 5.04 -5.68
N ALA A 165 8.73 4.14 -6.56
CA ALA A 165 10.12 3.95 -6.99
C ALA A 165 10.65 5.15 -7.76
N ALA A 166 9.86 5.73 -8.66
CA ALA A 166 10.24 6.92 -9.41
C ALA A 166 10.45 8.10 -8.47
N GLY A 167 9.59 8.32 -7.48
CA GLY A 167 9.80 9.36 -6.48
C GLY A 167 11.00 9.09 -5.58
N ALA A 168 11.24 7.84 -5.17
CA ALA A 168 12.45 7.47 -4.43
C ALA A 168 13.74 7.72 -5.23
N LEU A 169 13.75 7.36 -6.52
CA LEU A 169 14.85 7.61 -7.46
C LEU A 169 15.02 9.11 -7.74
N LEU A 170 13.93 9.86 -7.90
CA LEU A 170 13.98 11.31 -8.07
C LEU A 170 14.57 11.98 -6.83
N CYS A 171 14.13 11.58 -5.63
CA CYS A 171 14.71 12.05 -4.37
C CYS A 171 16.20 11.71 -4.31
N ALA A 172 16.60 10.47 -4.60
CA ALA A 172 18.01 10.08 -4.59
C ALA A 172 18.86 10.86 -5.62
N ALA A 173 18.34 11.12 -6.82
CA ALA A 173 19.04 11.87 -7.87
C ALA A 173 19.11 13.38 -7.58
N LEU A 174 18.07 13.93 -6.95
CA LEU A 174 17.96 15.35 -6.59
C LEU A 174 18.56 15.68 -5.21
N TRP A 175 19.29 14.74 -4.58
CA TRP A 175 20.00 14.95 -3.30
C TRP A 175 20.84 16.23 -3.29
N ARG A 176 21.35 16.68 -4.44
CA ARG A 176 22.17 17.88 -4.54
C ARG A 176 21.43 19.20 -4.82
N LEU A 177 20.12 19.20 -5.10
CA LEU A 177 19.41 20.36 -5.68
C LEU A 177 18.09 20.72 -4.96
N GLU A 178 18.07 20.87 -3.64
CA GLU A 178 16.93 21.43 -2.86
C GLU A 178 15.73 20.46 -2.68
N PHE A 179 15.81 19.67 -1.61
CA PHE A 179 15.20 18.33 -1.41
C PHE A 179 13.74 18.27 -0.90
N ALA A 180 13.07 19.40 -0.61
CA ALA A 180 11.97 19.40 0.36
C ALA A 180 10.53 19.27 -0.20
N SER A 181 10.27 19.72 -1.42
CA SER A 181 8.92 19.70 -2.00
C SER A 181 8.53 18.33 -2.57
N THR A 182 9.52 17.53 -2.95
CA THR A 182 9.32 16.25 -3.66
C THR A 182 8.67 15.19 -2.77
N TRP A 183 9.03 15.08 -1.49
CA TRP A 183 8.45 14.07 -0.60
C TRP A 183 6.99 14.39 -0.23
N CYS A 184 6.71 15.66 0.11
CA CYS A 184 5.36 16.15 0.34
C CYS A 184 4.47 15.96 -0.93
N ALA A 185 4.95 16.35 -2.11
CA ALA A 185 4.26 16.14 -3.38
C ALA A 185 4.07 14.65 -3.71
N PHE A 186 5.07 13.83 -3.43
CA PHE A 186 5.02 12.38 -3.61
C PHE A 186 3.97 11.73 -2.71
N ALA A 187 3.93 12.09 -1.43
CA ALA A 187 2.92 11.60 -0.51
C ALA A 187 1.51 12.00 -0.97
N ALA A 188 1.34 13.22 -1.50
CA ALA A 188 0.08 13.65 -2.11
C ALA A 188 -0.28 12.82 -3.36
N VAL A 189 0.67 12.60 -4.29
CA VAL A 189 0.46 11.79 -5.49
C VAL A 189 0.13 10.34 -5.12
N ALA A 190 0.87 9.73 -4.20
CA ALA A 190 0.61 8.39 -3.69
C ALA A 190 -0.79 8.30 -3.08
N SER A 191 -1.20 9.33 -2.32
CA SER A 191 -2.54 9.41 -1.72
C SER A 191 -3.65 9.48 -2.78
N VAL A 192 -3.46 10.29 -3.83
CA VAL A 192 -4.40 10.37 -4.96
C VAL A 192 -4.50 9.04 -5.71
N LEU A 193 -3.38 8.33 -5.91
CA LEU A 193 -3.38 7.04 -6.57
C LEU A 193 -4.11 5.97 -5.74
N VAL A 194 -3.88 5.93 -4.43
CA VAL A 194 -4.61 5.04 -3.51
C VAL A 194 -6.11 5.39 -3.52
N LEU A 195 -6.46 6.67 -3.47
CA LEU A 195 -7.86 7.12 -3.54
C LEU A 195 -8.53 6.71 -4.85
N GLY A 196 -7.85 6.88 -5.99
CA GLY A 196 -8.35 6.45 -7.29
C GLY A 196 -8.52 4.93 -7.38
N TRP A 197 -7.63 4.17 -6.75
CA TRP A 197 -7.74 2.72 -6.65
C TRP A 197 -8.95 2.27 -5.84
N VAL A 198 -9.19 2.89 -4.67
CA VAL A 198 -10.36 2.60 -3.83
C VAL A 198 -11.67 3.02 -4.52
N ARG A 199 -11.70 4.19 -5.18
CA ARG A 199 -12.89 4.69 -5.91
C ARG A 199 -13.28 3.83 -7.12
N ARG A 200 -12.32 3.27 -7.86
CA ARG A 200 -12.64 2.38 -8.99
C ARG A 200 -12.98 0.95 -8.55
N GLY A 201 -12.67 0.57 -7.31
CA GLY A 201 -13.24 -0.61 -6.66
C GLY A 201 -14.70 -0.44 -6.26
N THR A 202 -15.23 0.78 -6.36
CA THR A 202 -16.63 1.15 -6.05
C THR A 202 -17.47 1.46 -7.29
N ASP A 203 -16.95 1.32 -8.52
CA ASP A 203 -17.72 1.54 -9.75
C ASP A 203 -18.92 0.58 -9.85
N PRO A 204 -20.17 1.08 -9.83
CA PRO A 204 -21.40 0.27 -9.94
C PRO A 204 -21.51 -0.50 -11.26
N ALA A 205 -20.78 -0.09 -12.29
CA ALA A 205 -20.79 -0.72 -13.62
C ALA A 205 -20.31 -2.18 -13.59
N ALA A 206 -19.39 -2.54 -12.69
CA ALA A 206 -18.93 -3.92 -12.52
C ALA A 206 -19.94 -4.81 -11.76
N ALA A 207 -20.78 -4.20 -10.90
CA ALA A 207 -21.85 -4.91 -10.21
C ALA A 207 -23.04 -5.21 -11.14
N ALA A 208 -23.36 -4.28 -12.04
CA ALA A 208 -24.40 -4.47 -13.07
C ALA A 208 -24.05 -5.60 -14.07
N ALA A 209 -22.77 -5.80 -14.38
CA ALA A 209 -22.30 -6.86 -15.26
C ALA A 209 -22.44 -8.28 -14.66
N VAL A 210 -22.43 -8.41 -13.32
CA VAL A 210 -22.61 -9.69 -12.62
C VAL A 210 -24.10 -10.03 -12.44
N THR A 211 -24.98 -9.02 -12.32
CA THR A 211 -26.42 -9.23 -12.20
C THR A 211 -27.14 -9.42 -13.55
N GLY A 212 -26.49 -9.11 -14.67
CA GLY A 212 -27.09 -9.20 -16.02
C GLY A 212 -27.21 -10.60 -16.63
N SER A 213 -26.66 -11.66 -16.02
CA SER A 213 -26.64 -13.00 -16.63
C SER A 213 -27.65 -14.00 -16.07
N TRP A 214 -28.57 -13.61 -15.20
CA TRP A 214 -29.59 -14.53 -14.68
C TRP A 214 -30.88 -14.49 -15.51
N ARG A 215 -30.96 -15.33 -16.55
CA ARG A 215 -32.22 -15.72 -17.19
C ARG A 215 -32.78 -16.96 -16.48
N PRO A 216 -33.94 -16.91 -15.81
CA PRO A 216 -34.55 -18.12 -15.27
C PRO A 216 -35.09 -18.97 -16.43
N ALA A 217 -34.53 -20.18 -16.59
CA ALA A 217 -35.11 -21.19 -17.45
C ALA A 217 -36.48 -21.60 -16.90
N ARG A 218 -37.55 -21.19 -17.61
CA ARG A 218 -38.92 -21.63 -17.35
C ARG A 218 -38.98 -23.15 -17.49
N ARG A 219 -39.13 -23.87 -16.37
CA ARG A 219 -39.54 -25.27 -16.33
C ARG A 219 -40.94 -25.40 -16.90
N ALA A 220 -41.06 -25.81 -18.16
CA ALA A 220 -42.31 -26.31 -18.71
C ALA A 220 -42.43 -27.81 -18.34
N GLY A 221 -43.15 -28.09 -17.26
CA GLY A 221 -43.64 -29.44 -16.98
C GLY A 221 -44.80 -29.77 -17.91
N ARG A 222 -44.68 -30.84 -18.70
CA ARG A 222 -45.84 -31.53 -19.30
C ARG A 222 -45.82 -33.02 -18.91
N ARG A 223 -46.71 -33.28 -17.95
CA ARG A 223 -47.55 -34.46 -17.68
C ARG A 223 -47.21 -35.80 -18.35
N ARG A 224 -47.07 -36.80 -17.46
CA ARG A 224 -47.38 -38.23 -17.61
C ARG A 224 -48.55 -38.54 -18.56
N THR A 225 -48.36 -39.53 -19.41
CA THR A 225 -49.36 -40.61 -19.63
C THR A 225 -48.63 -41.95 -19.79
N ARG A 226 -49.06 -42.92 -18.97
CA ARG A 226 -48.59 -44.30 -18.91
C ARG A 226 -49.79 -45.17 -19.32
N ARG A 227 -49.69 -45.97 -20.40
CA ARG A 227 -50.53 -47.15 -20.72
C ARG A 227 -49.80 -47.89 -21.85
N GLY A 228 -49.18 -49.05 -21.56
CA GLY A 228 -49.76 -50.39 -21.78
C GLY A 228 -49.65 -50.73 -23.29
N GLY A 229 -48.71 -51.53 -23.78
CA GLY A 229 -48.44 -52.92 -23.41
C GLY A 229 -49.21 -53.84 -24.35
N ARG A 230 -48.55 -54.45 -25.35
CA ARG A 230 -48.67 -55.87 -25.74
C ARG A 230 -47.88 -56.20 -27.00
N ARG A 231 -47.10 -57.27 -26.88
CA ARG A 231 -46.52 -58.10 -27.93
C ARG A 231 -47.63 -58.80 -28.73
N THR A 232 -47.50 -58.78 -30.05
CA THR A 232 -47.87 -59.83 -31.03
C THR A 232 -46.92 -59.57 -32.21
N GLY A 233 -46.39 -60.51 -32.98
CA GLY A 233 -46.64 -61.92 -33.18
C GLY A 233 -46.03 -62.23 -34.54
N ARG A 234 -45.13 -63.20 -34.58
CA ARG A 234 -44.40 -63.74 -35.73
C ARG A 234 -45.37 -64.34 -36.77
N ARG A 235 -45.12 -64.16 -38.07
CA ARG A 235 -45.44 -65.04 -39.25
C ARG A 235 -45.10 -64.25 -40.54
N SER A 236 -44.09 -64.56 -41.36
CA SER A 236 -43.93 -65.68 -42.32
C SER A 236 -45.08 -65.84 -43.33
N ALA A 237 -44.85 -65.41 -44.59
CA ALA A 237 -45.21 -66.07 -45.85
C ALA A 237 -45.32 -65.03 -46.99
N GLY A 238 -44.76 -65.34 -48.16
CA GLY A 238 -44.84 -64.56 -49.39
C GLY A 238 -43.52 -64.57 -50.14
#